data_AF-A0A6V7HSA8-F1
#
_entry.id   AF-A0A6V7HSA8-F1
#
_cell.length_a   1.000
_cell.length_b   1.000
_cell.length_c   1.000
_cell.angle_alpha   90.00
_cell.angle_beta   90.00
_cell.angle_gamma   90.00
#
_symmetry.space_group_name_H-M   'P 1'
#
loop_
_entity.id
_entity.type
_entity.pdbx_description
1 polymer ?
#
loop_
_entity_poly.entity_id
_entity_poly.type
_entity_poly.pdbx_seq_one_letter_code
_entity_poly.pdbx_strand_id
1 'polypeptide(L)'
;RQLFCKKKKDMGSSDEYDSSSCEEDDAIRSAFNENEEINYSLLPNKSNLKNYLFAYDEFVQWMKSNKLAELSEETFLMYMNEFKNSRAGTVRSRYCLLKKVVSIKYNINIDSFERVKQWVRKKCKNHRPGISKAFTLEQINNFLEKAPDNVHLPTK
;
A
#
# COMPACT_ATOMS: atom_id res chain seq x y z
N ARG A 1 16.91 -10.34 54.34
CA ARG A 1 17.79 -11.46 53.90
C ARG A 1 17.96 -11.32 52.38
N GLN A 2 19.20 -11.21 51.90
CA GLN A 2 19.55 -11.09 50.49
C GLN A 2 19.19 -12.37 49.70
N LEU A 3 19.18 -12.26 48.36
CA LEU A 3 19.98 -13.03 47.37
C LEU A 3 19.25 -13.01 46.01
N PHE A 4 19.75 -12.27 45.00
CA PHE A 4 20.76 -12.64 44.00
C PHE A 4 20.24 -13.45 42.78
N CYS A 5 20.55 -12.89 41.61
CA CYS A 5 20.54 -13.36 40.22
C CYS A 5 20.53 -14.88 39.92
N LYS A 6 19.94 -15.23 38.75
CA LYS A 6 20.65 -15.99 37.70
C LYS A 6 19.96 -15.89 36.32
N LYS A 7 20.78 -15.54 35.32
CA LYS A 7 20.56 -15.71 33.87
C LYS A 7 20.25 -17.17 33.51
N LYS A 8 19.45 -17.38 32.45
CA LYS A 8 19.73 -18.39 31.42
C LYS A 8 19.44 -17.82 30.03
N LYS A 9 20.43 -17.96 29.14
CA LYS A 9 20.26 -17.99 27.68
C LYS A 9 19.62 -19.34 27.33
N ASP A 10 18.88 -19.43 26.23
CA ASP A 10 19.24 -20.30 25.09
C ASP A 10 18.24 -20.12 23.92
N MET A 11 18.74 -20.45 22.73
CA MET A 11 18.19 -20.26 21.40
C MET A 11 17.78 -21.62 20.81
N GLY A 12 16.67 -21.69 20.08
CA GLY A 12 16.21 -22.87 19.31
C GLY A 12 14.67 -22.96 19.35
N SER A 13 13.96 -22.64 18.26
CA SER A 13 13.68 -23.45 17.06
C SER A 13 12.50 -24.40 17.25
N SER A 14 11.68 -24.44 16.19
CA SER A 14 10.68 -25.45 15.81
C SER A 14 9.26 -25.30 16.35
N ASP A 15 8.40 -24.90 15.40
CA ASP A 15 7.18 -25.59 14.98
C ASP A 15 6.09 -25.84 16.02
N GLU A 16 4.93 -25.20 15.80
CA GLU A 16 3.62 -25.86 15.67
C GLU A 16 2.51 -24.80 15.60
N TYR A 17 1.81 -24.72 14.47
CA TYR A 17 0.36 -24.50 14.50
C TYR A 17 -0.29 -25.20 13.31
N ASP A 18 -0.73 -26.40 13.65
CA ASP A 18 -1.80 -27.23 13.11
C ASP A 18 -3.01 -26.41 12.60
N SER A 19 -3.48 -26.66 11.38
CA SER A 19 -4.63 -27.55 11.16
C SER A 19 -5.41 -27.28 9.88
N SER A 20 -5.66 -28.40 9.19
CA SER A 20 -6.77 -28.70 8.30
C SER A 20 -6.81 -28.06 6.91
N SER A 21 -6.45 -28.92 5.95
CA SER A 21 -6.97 -28.98 4.59
C SER A 21 -8.48 -28.71 4.51
N CYS A 22 -8.89 -27.89 3.56
CA CYS A 22 -10.15 -28.03 2.84
C CYS A 22 -9.88 -27.65 1.37
N GLU A 23 -9.67 -28.71 0.60
CA GLU A 23 -10.14 -29.00 -0.75
C GLU A 23 -10.35 -27.84 -1.75
N GLU A 24 -9.78 -28.09 -2.93
CA GLU A 24 -10.05 -27.45 -4.21
C GLU A 24 -11.56 -27.23 -4.38
N ASP A 25 -11.99 -26.01 -4.70
CA ASP A 25 -13.18 -25.75 -5.49
C ASP A 25 -13.16 -24.33 -6.09
N ASP A 26 -13.22 -24.34 -7.42
CA ASP A 26 -13.80 -23.36 -8.32
C ASP A 26 -13.26 -21.92 -8.40
N ALA A 27 -12.53 -21.72 -9.50
CA ALA A 27 -12.19 -20.44 -10.08
C ALA A 27 -13.40 -19.49 -10.16
N ILE A 28 -13.42 -18.45 -9.31
CA ILE A 28 -14.23 -17.26 -9.59
C ILE A 28 -13.54 -16.48 -10.72
N ARG A 29 -13.80 -16.87 -11.97
CA ARG A 29 -13.51 -16.05 -13.16
C ARG A 29 -14.52 -14.92 -13.23
N SER A 30 -14.25 -13.83 -12.50
CA SER A 30 -15.01 -12.59 -12.66
C SER A 30 -14.43 -11.83 -13.85
N ALA A 31 -15.18 -11.80 -14.96
CA ALA A 31 -14.87 -10.93 -16.09
C ALA A 31 -14.86 -9.46 -15.63
N PHE A 32 -13.87 -8.68 -16.09
CA PHE A 32 -13.86 -7.24 -15.83
C PHE A 32 -15.04 -6.56 -16.53
N ASN A 33 -16.08 -6.22 -15.77
CA ASN A 33 -17.16 -5.39 -16.26
C ASN A 33 -16.89 -3.93 -15.88
N GLU A 34 -16.71 -3.07 -16.88
CA GLU A 34 -16.44 -1.63 -16.69
C GLU A 34 -17.67 -0.85 -16.22
N ASN A 35 -18.87 -1.41 -16.46
CA ASN A 35 -20.16 -0.73 -16.31
C ASN A 35 -20.74 -0.73 -14.87
N GLU A 36 -20.09 -1.37 -13.89
CA GLU A 36 -20.52 -1.23 -12.50
C GLU A 36 -19.96 0.05 -11.86
N GLU A 37 -20.87 0.94 -11.45
CA GLU A 37 -20.54 2.15 -10.71
C GLU A 37 -19.99 1.79 -9.33
N ILE A 38 -18.86 2.39 -8.94
CA ILE A 38 -18.27 2.16 -7.62
C ILE A 38 -19.16 2.85 -6.58
N ASN A 39 -19.71 2.08 -5.64
CA ASN A 39 -20.46 2.67 -4.53
C ASN A 39 -19.51 3.45 -3.59
N TYR A 40 -19.44 4.76 -3.82
CA TYR A 40 -18.52 5.67 -3.14
C TYR A 40 -18.78 5.81 -1.64
N SER A 41 -19.97 5.45 -1.15
CA SER A 41 -20.26 5.52 0.29
C SER A 41 -19.46 4.49 1.10
N LEU A 42 -18.91 3.47 0.44
CA LEU A 42 -18.11 2.40 1.06
C LEU A 42 -16.60 2.73 1.11
N LEU A 43 -16.17 3.85 0.51
CA LEU A 43 -14.78 4.29 0.49
C LEU A 43 -14.44 5.16 1.72
N PRO A 44 -13.30 4.92 2.39
CA PRO A 44 -12.89 5.72 3.53
C PRO A 44 -12.46 7.13 3.10
N ASN A 45 -13.09 8.15 3.68
CA ASN A 45 -12.82 9.58 3.51
C ASN A 45 -13.01 10.14 2.07
N LYS A 46 -14.02 11.02 1.93
CA LYS A 46 -14.33 11.75 0.69
C LYS A 46 -13.13 12.51 0.11
N SER A 47 -12.22 13.03 0.95
CA SER A 47 -11.02 13.77 0.50
C SER A 47 -10.03 12.90 -0.28
N ASN A 48 -9.99 11.59 -0.02
CA ASN A 48 -9.10 10.66 -0.71
C ASN A 48 -9.78 9.93 -1.88
N LEU A 49 -11.07 10.19 -2.12
CA LEU A 49 -11.85 9.55 -3.19
C LEU A 49 -11.17 9.67 -4.56
N LYS A 50 -10.62 10.84 -4.87
CA LYS A 50 -9.89 11.09 -6.12
C LYS A 50 -8.71 10.13 -6.31
N ASN A 51 -7.98 9.82 -5.24
CA ASN A 51 -6.82 8.93 -5.30
C ASN A 51 -7.24 7.47 -5.55
N TYR A 52 -8.35 7.03 -4.96
CA TYR A 52 -8.91 5.69 -5.23
C TYR A 52 -9.33 5.56 -6.70
N LEU A 53 -10.09 6.54 -7.20
CA LEU A 53 -10.57 6.57 -8.58
C LEU A 53 -9.42 6.60 -9.58
N PHE A 54 -8.46 7.50 -9.36
CA PHE A 54 -7.29 7.65 -10.22
C PHE A 54 -6.44 6.38 -10.27
N ALA A 55 -6.16 5.77 -9.10
CA ALA A 55 -5.38 4.54 -9.07
C ALA A 55 -6.07 3.39 -9.78
N TYR A 56 -7.39 3.30 -9.67
CA TYR A 56 -8.18 2.27 -10.34
C TYR A 56 -8.28 2.51 -11.85
N ASP A 57 -8.50 3.75 -12.29
CA ASP A 57 -8.53 4.10 -13.71
C ASP A 57 -7.19 3.78 -14.40
N GLU A 58 -6.06 4.15 -13.78
CA GLU A 58 -4.74 3.77 -14.28
C GLU A 58 -4.54 2.25 -14.36
N PHE A 59 -5.08 1.50 -13.40
CA PHE A 59 -5.03 0.04 -13.44
C PHE A 59 -5.86 -0.54 -14.58
N VAL A 60 -7.08 -0.05 -14.80
CA VAL A 60 -7.95 -0.46 -15.90
C VAL A 60 -7.30 -0.14 -17.25
N GLN A 61 -6.76 1.07 -17.41
CA GLN A 61 -6.04 1.48 -18.60
C GLN A 61 -4.80 0.60 -18.85
N TRP A 62 -4.06 0.25 -17.79
CA TRP A 62 -2.93 -0.66 -17.91
C TRP A 62 -3.39 -2.05 -18.38
N MET A 63 -4.47 -2.62 -17.85
CA MET A 63 -4.96 -3.93 -18.30
C MET A 63 -5.43 -3.91 -19.75
N LYS A 64 -6.14 -2.85 -20.18
CA LYS A 64 -6.52 -2.63 -21.58
C LYS A 64 -5.30 -2.63 -22.49
N SER A 65 -4.26 -1.90 -22.08
CA SER A 65 -3.01 -1.80 -22.84
C SER A 65 -2.29 -3.15 -22.95
N ASN A 66 -2.39 -3.99 -21.91
CA ASN A 66 -1.81 -5.33 -21.88
C ASN A 66 -2.75 -6.44 -22.40
N LYS A 67 -3.94 -6.07 -22.90
CA LYS A 67 -4.98 -6.99 -23.41
C LYS A 67 -5.41 -8.07 -22.40
N LEU A 68 -5.46 -7.70 -21.12
CA LEU A 68 -5.90 -8.59 -20.05
C LEU A 68 -7.40 -8.40 -19.81
N ALA A 69 -8.15 -9.51 -19.84
CA ALA A 69 -9.61 -9.51 -19.71
C ALA A 69 -10.11 -9.83 -18.29
N GLU A 70 -9.27 -10.43 -17.43
CA GLU A 70 -9.67 -10.98 -16.15
C GLU A 70 -8.77 -10.53 -14.98
N LEU A 71 -9.41 -10.33 -13.82
CA LEU A 71 -8.72 -10.01 -12.57
C LEU A 71 -8.27 -11.31 -11.94
N SER A 72 -7.00 -11.63 -12.11
CA SER A 72 -6.37 -12.75 -11.41
C SER A 72 -5.26 -12.24 -10.50
N GLU A 73 -4.82 -13.09 -9.57
CA GLU A 73 -3.64 -12.83 -8.76
C GLU A 73 -2.41 -12.53 -9.63
N GLU A 74 -2.27 -13.22 -10.76
CA GLU A 74 -1.15 -13.04 -11.70
C GLU A 74 -1.20 -11.68 -12.41
N THR A 75 -2.37 -11.30 -12.92
CA THR A 75 -2.60 -9.97 -13.51
C THR A 75 -2.26 -8.86 -12.51
N PHE A 76 -2.72 -9.01 -11.27
CA PHE A 76 -2.47 -8.04 -10.21
C PHE A 76 -0.99 -7.99 -9.81
N LEU A 77 -0.32 -9.15 -9.75
CA LEU A 77 1.11 -9.23 -9.47
C LEU A 77 1.95 -8.58 -10.58
N MET A 78 1.62 -8.82 -11.84
CA MET A 78 2.25 -8.14 -12.99
C MET A 78 2.13 -6.62 -12.87
N TYR A 79 0.93 -6.12 -12.60
CA TYR A 79 0.71 -4.68 -12.42
C TYR A 79 1.57 -4.12 -11.27
N MET A 80 1.59 -4.80 -10.12
CA MET A 80 2.41 -4.36 -8.99
C MET A 80 3.91 -4.36 -9.33
N ASN A 81 4.35 -5.27 -10.20
CA ASN A 81 5.73 -5.36 -10.65
C ASN A 81 6.18 -4.17 -11.53
N GLU A 82 5.27 -3.45 -12.18
CA GLU A 82 5.58 -2.17 -12.83
C GLU A 82 6.18 -1.16 -11.85
N PHE A 83 5.77 -1.23 -10.58
CA PHE A 83 6.25 -0.37 -9.52
C PHE A 83 7.48 -0.94 -8.80
N LYS A 84 8.16 -1.96 -9.35
CA LYS A 84 9.36 -2.55 -8.73
C LYS A 84 10.47 -1.56 -8.47
N ASN A 85 10.55 -0.47 -9.23
CA ASN A 85 11.55 0.59 -9.06
C ASN A 85 11.05 1.78 -8.22
N SER A 86 9.76 1.79 -7.86
CA SER A 86 9.16 2.86 -7.05
C SER A 86 9.52 2.76 -5.57
N ARG A 87 9.35 3.88 -4.85
CA ARG A 87 9.49 3.95 -3.39
C ARG A 87 8.47 3.00 -2.74
N ALA A 88 8.89 2.33 -1.66
CA ALA A 88 8.04 1.37 -0.95
C ALA A 88 6.72 1.98 -0.43
N GLY A 89 6.74 3.23 0.05
CA GLY A 89 5.52 3.94 0.44
C GLY A 89 4.52 4.07 -0.72
N THR A 90 5.00 4.40 -1.93
CA THR A 90 4.18 4.47 -3.14
C THR A 90 3.57 3.11 -3.49
N VAL A 91 4.40 2.05 -3.49
CA VAL A 91 3.94 0.67 -3.75
C VAL A 91 2.85 0.26 -2.76
N ARG A 92 3.06 0.51 -1.47
CA ARG A 92 2.10 0.17 -0.41
C ARG A 92 0.81 0.96 -0.54
N SER A 93 0.90 2.27 -0.80
CA SER A 93 -0.30 3.11 -1.01
C SER A 93 -1.10 2.64 -2.22
N ARG A 94 -0.44 2.38 -3.36
CA ARG A 94 -1.08 1.82 -4.57
C ARG A 94 -1.79 0.50 -4.29
N TYR A 95 -1.10 -0.44 -3.63
CA TYR A 95 -1.68 -1.72 -3.21
C TYR A 95 -2.93 -1.52 -2.35
N CYS A 96 -2.87 -0.67 -1.32
CA CYS A 96 -4.01 -0.42 -0.42
C CYS A 96 -5.19 0.24 -1.13
N LEU A 97 -4.94 1.21 -2.02
CA LEU A 97 -5.99 1.87 -2.81
C LEU A 97 -6.71 0.86 -3.69
N LEU A 98 -5.96 0.09 -4.49
CA LEU A 98 -6.51 -0.90 -5.41
C LEU A 98 -7.22 -2.03 -4.69
N LYS A 99 -6.63 -2.55 -3.61
CA LYS A 99 -7.26 -3.55 -2.73
C LYS A 99 -8.65 -3.12 -2.31
N LYS A 100 -8.80 -1.86 -1.87
CA LYS A 100 -10.10 -1.36 -1.41
C LYS A 100 -11.10 -1.21 -2.55
N VAL A 101 -10.69 -0.65 -3.69
CA VAL A 101 -11.58 -0.44 -4.83
C VAL A 101 -12.03 -1.77 -5.44
N VAL A 102 -11.10 -2.71 -5.66
CA VAL A 102 -11.40 -4.02 -6.21
C VAL A 102 -12.32 -4.82 -5.28
N SER A 103 -12.05 -4.77 -3.97
CA SER A 103 -12.92 -5.43 -2.98
C SER A 103 -14.34 -4.87 -2.99
N ILE A 104 -14.54 -3.57 -3.24
CA ILE A 104 -15.87 -2.97 -3.33
C ILE A 104 -16.54 -3.30 -4.67
N LYS A 105 -15.81 -3.19 -5.78
CA LYS A 105 -16.39 -3.31 -7.12
C LYS A 105 -16.64 -4.75 -7.55
N TYR A 106 -15.73 -5.66 -7.24
CA TYR A 106 -15.81 -7.04 -7.73
C TYR A 106 -16.11 -8.05 -6.63
N ASN A 107 -16.24 -7.59 -5.37
CA ASN A 107 -16.31 -8.44 -4.19
C ASN A 107 -15.14 -9.46 -4.11
N ILE A 108 -14.01 -9.14 -4.75
CA ILE A 108 -12.82 -9.98 -4.75
C ILE A 108 -11.97 -9.61 -3.54
N ASN A 109 -11.70 -10.59 -2.69
CA ASN A 109 -10.81 -10.40 -1.57
C ASN A 109 -9.34 -10.49 -2.01
N ILE A 110 -8.71 -9.36 -2.31
CA ILE A 110 -7.26 -9.32 -2.65
C ILE A 110 -6.38 -9.84 -1.49
N ASP A 111 -6.87 -9.96 -0.26
CA ASP A 111 -6.10 -10.62 0.80
C ASP A 111 -5.90 -12.12 0.56
N SER A 112 -6.67 -12.77 -0.32
CA SER A 112 -6.39 -14.15 -0.72
C SER A 112 -5.17 -14.26 -1.66
N PHE A 113 -4.72 -13.15 -2.24
CA PHE A 113 -3.58 -13.12 -3.18
C PHE A 113 -2.26 -13.13 -2.41
N GLU A 114 -1.86 -14.30 -1.93
CA GLU A 114 -0.70 -14.46 -1.08
C GLU A 114 0.62 -14.13 -1.80
N ARG A 115 0.75 -14.42 -3.11
CA ARG A 115 1.95 -14.06 -3.89
C ARG A 115 2.10 -12.55 -3.98
N VAL A 116 1.01 -11.82 -4.22
CA VAL A 116 0.99 -10.35 -4.23
C VAL A 116 1.37 -9.82 -2.85
N LYS A 117 0.76 -10.37 -1.80
CA LYS A 117 1.01 -9.94 -0.41
C LYS A 117 2.46 -10.14 -0.01
N GLN A 118 3.04 -11.29 -0.31
CA GLN A 118 4.45 -11.60 -0.08
C GLN A 118 5.36 -10.65 -0.86
N TRP A 119 5.06 -10.41 -2.14
CA TRP A 119 5.83 -9.48 -2.97
C TRP A 119 5.81 -8.05 -2.39
N VAL A 120 4.65 -7.53 -2.01
CA VAL A 120 4.49 -6.20 -1.41
C VAL A 120 5.22 -6.13 -0.07
N ARG A 121 5.09 -7.16 0.79
CA ARG A 121 5.80 -7.26 2.08
C ARG A 121 7.31 -7.24 1.88
N LYS A 122 7.84 -8.05 0.95
CA LYS A 122 9.27 -8.10 0.63
C LYS A 122 9.77 -6.75 0.12
N LYS A 123 9.02 -6.11 -0.78
CA LYS A 123 9.35 -4.78 -1.32
C LYS A 123 9.35 -3.70 -0.24
N CYS A 124 8.44 -3.77 0.72
CA CYS A 124 8.27 -2.77 1.77
C CYS A 124 9.03 -3.07 3.07
N LYS A 125 9.72 -4.22 3.17
CA LYS A 125 10.33 -4.72 4.42
C LYS A 125 11.24 -3.69 5.11
N ASN A 126 12.05 -2.99 4.32
CA ASN A 126 13.01 -2.01 4.83
C ASN A 126 12.53 -0.56 4.67
N HIS A 127 11.22 -0.35 4.46
CA HIS A 127 10.69 1.00 4.29
C HIS A 127 10.78 1.77 5.60
N ARG A 128 11.56 2.86 5.60
CA ARG A 128 11.54 3.88 6.64
C ARG A 128 10.75 5.08 6.12
N PRO A 129 9.75 5.58 6.84
CA PRO A 129 9.05 6.79 6.44
C PRO A 129 10.05 7.95 6.40
N GLY A 130 10.01 8.73 5.30
CA GLY A 130 10.74 9.99 5.26
C GLY A 130 10.09 10.94 6.25
N ILE A 131 10.78 11.29 7.32
CA ILE A 131 10.33 12.30 8.26
C ILE A 131 10.77 13.65 7.68
N SER A 132 9.84 14.60 7.57
CA SER A 132 10.20 15.97 7.21
C SER A 132 11.07 16.57 8.31
N LYS A 133 12.13 17.29 7.91
CA LYS A 133 12.90 18.08 8.88
C LYS A 133 11.98 19.17 9.42
N ALA A 134 11.79 19.19 10.73
CA ALA A 134 11.18 20.34 11.39
C ALA A 134 12.20 21.47 11.43
N PHE A 135 11.76 22.69 11.13
CA PHE A 135 12.59 23.87 11.34
C PHE A 135 12.83 24.06 12.83
N THR A 136 14.09 24.35 13.21
CA THR A 136 14.40 24.76 14.58
C THR A 136 13.97 26.22 14.79
N LEU A 137 13.76 26.62 16.05
CA LEU A 137 13.42 28.01 16.39
C LEU A 137 14.49 29.00 15.87
N GLU A 138 15.76 28.60 15.93
CA GLU A 138 16.87 29.39 15.37
C GLU A 138 16.76 29.56 13.86
N GLN A 139 16.43 28.50 13.12
CA GLN A 139 16.23 28.56 11.66
C GLN A 139 15.04 29.46 11.30
N ILE A 140 13.98 29.43 12.10
CA ILE A 140 12.81 30.29 11.93
C ILE A 140 13.21 31.75 12.15
N ASN A 141 13.87 32.06 13.26
CA ASN A 141 14.29 33.45 13.58
C ASN A 141 15.28 33.99 12.53
N ASN A 142 16.24 33.16 12.12
CA ASN A 142 17.19 33.54 11.07
C ASN A 142 16.47 33.84 9.76
N PHE A 143 15.47 33.03 9.38
CA PHE A 143 14.65 33.32 8.21
C PHE A 143 13.88 34.62 8.36
N LEU A 144 13.21 34.87 9.49
CA LEU A 144 12.44 36.09 9.71
C LEU A 144 13.29 37.38 9.70
N GLU A 145 14.53 37.31 10.20
CA GLU A 145 15.40 38.49 10.28
C GLU A 145 16.20 38.75 9.00
N LYS A 146 16.58 37.69 8.27
CA LYS A 146 17.60 37.77 7.21
C LYS A 146 17.08 37.39 5.83
N ALA A 147 15.91 36.77 5.71
CA ALA A 147 15.38 36.42 4.41
C ALA A 147 14.94 37.69 3.65
N PRO A 148 15.29 37.81 2.36
CA PRO A 148 14.95 38.99 1.57
C PRO A 148 13.45 39.03 1.22
N ASP A 149 12.80 40.12 1.59
CA ASP A 149 11.35 40.33 1.43
C ASP A 149 10.88 40.18 -0.02
N ASN A 150 11.62 40.70 -0.99
CA ASN A 150 11.26 40.65 -2.40
C ASN A 150 11.21 39.24 -3.01
N VAL A 151 11.76 38.23 -2.32
CA VAL A 151 11.72 36.82 -2.75
C VAL A 151 10.63 36.03 -2.03
N HIS A 152 10.41 36.34 -0.76
CA HIS A 152 9.59 35.52 0.13
C HIS A 152 8.26 36.16 0.55
N LEU A 153 8.09 37.46 0.34
CA LEU A 153 6.83 38.18 0.54
C LEU A 153 6.20 38.53 -0.80
N PRO A 154 4.89 38.33 -0.97
CA PRO A 154 4.19 38.78 -2.16
C PRO A 154 4.13 40.31 -2.18
N THR A 155 4.86 40.93 -3.12
CA THR A 155 4.72 42.35 -3.44
C THR A 155 3.36 42.58 -4.12
N LYS A 156 2.62 43.60 -3.68
CA LYS A 156 1.35 44.01 -4.30
C LYS A 156 1.55 44.64 -5.67
#